data_AF-A0A0B5DTB7-F1
#
_entry.id   AF-A0A0B5DTB7-F1
#
_cell.length_a   1.000
_cell.length_b   1.000
_cell.length_c   1.000
_cell.angle_alpha   90.00
_cell.angle_beta   90.00
_cell.angle_gamma   90.00
#
_symmetry.space_group_name_H-M   'P 1'
#
loop_
_entity.id
_entity.type
_entity.pdbx_description
1 polymer ?
#
loop_
_entity_poly.entity_id
_entity_poly.type
_entity_poly.pdbx_seq_one_letter_code
_entity_poly.pdbx_strand_id
1 'polypeptide(L)' 'MKPIEEIKELAQEFIDGRDRSMRLVGKIENILISEFLDADLYEKLTEAVSLYRPGEGLPYYSEQDMKEALEGALGIGPNS' A
#
# COMPACT_ATOMS: atom_id res chain seq x y z
N MET A 1 4.08 5.78 17.59
CA MET A 1 4.32 6.16 16.18
C MET A 1 3.03 6.76 15.65
N LYS A 2 3.09 7.80 14.81
CA LYS A 2 1.87 8.32 14.16
C LYS A 2 1.41 7.33 13.07
N PRO A 3 0.11 7.14 12.83
CA PRO A 3 -0.37 6.21 11.82
C PRO A 3 0.25 6.40 10.42
N ILE A 4 0.50 7.65 10.03
CA ILE A 4 1.13 7.97 8.75
C ILE A 4 2.60 7.55 8.68
N GLU A 5 3.33 7.57 9.80
CA GLU A 5 4.72 7.10 9.86
C GLU A 5 4.75 5.58 9.71
N GLU A 6 3.80 4.88 10.34
CA GLU A 6 3.67 3.42 10.24
C GLU A 6 3.35 2.95 8.82
N ILE A 7 2.38 3.59 8.14
CA ILE A 7 2.08 3.27 6.73
C ILE A 7 3.31 3.48 5.86
N LYS A 8 4.08 4.56 6.07
CA LYS A 8 5.29 4.83 5.28
C LYS A 8 6.37 3.78 5.50
N GLU A 9 6.56 3.32 6.73
CA GLU A 9 7.52 2.25 7.04
C GLU A 9 7.13 0.92 6.35
N LEU A 10 5.86 0.52 6.45
CA LEU A 10 5.35 -0.68 5.80
C LEU A 10 5.39 -0.57 4.27
N ALA A 11 5.05 0.60 3.73
CA ALA A 11 5.15 0.86 2.29
C ALA A 11 6.61 0.77 1.81
N GLN A 12 7.57 1.32 2.57
CA GLN A 12 8.98 1.21 2.24
C GLN A 12 9.46 -0.24 2.28
N GLU A 13 9.00 -1.05 3.24
CA GLU A 13 9.26 -2.51 3.27
C GLU A 13 8.79 -3.21 1.98
N PHE A 14 7.61 -2.85 1.49
CA PHE A 14 7.07 -3.39 0.24
C PHE A 14 7.88 -2.93 -0.99
N ILE A 15 8.14 -1.62 -1.07
CA ILE A 15 8.86 -0.95 -2.17
C ILE A 15 10.28 -1.52 -2.30
N ASP A 16 10.98 -1.69 -1.18
CA ASP A 16 12.33 -2.27 -1.11
C ASP A 16 12.34 -3.77 -1.46
N GLY A 17 11.17 -4.42 -1.50
CA GLY A 17 11.04 -5.86 -1.68
C GLY A 17 11.41 -6.68 -0.44
N ARG A 18 11.43 -6.07 0.75
CA ARG A 18 11.72 -6.76 2.02
C ARG A 18 10.56 -7.66 2.45
N ASP A 19 9.32 -7.22 2.26
CA ASP A 19 8.12 -8.03 2.47
C ASP A 19 7.02 -7.60 1.48
N ARG A 20 6.66 -8.49 0.54
CA ARG A 20 5.56 -8.31 -0.42
C ARG A 20 4.36 -9.21 -0.14
N SER A 21 4.27 -9.72 1.09
CA SER A 21 3.21 -10.66 1.46
C SER A 21 1.87 -9.95 1.61
N MET A 22 0.80 -10.73 1.38
CA MET A 22 -0.58 -10.34 1.71
C MET A 22 -0.72 -9.91 3.17
N ARG A 23 0.11 -10.44 4.08
CA ARG A 23 0.09 -10.08 5.50
C ARG A 23 0.56 -8.65 5.72
N LEU A 24 1.60 -8.19 5.02
CA LEU A 24 2.04 -6.79 5.12
C LEU A 24 0.97 -5.86 4.54
N VAL A 25 0.43 -6.19 3.37
CA VAL A 25 -0.61 -5.40 2.71
C VAL A 25 -1.88 -5.32 3.58
N GLY A 26 -2.28 -6.41 4.23
CA GLY A 26 -3.40 -6.39 5.19
C GLY A 26 -3.15 -5.51 6.43
N LYS A 27 -1.90 -5.31 6.86
CA LYS A 27 -1.61 -4.33 7.92
C LYS A 27 -1.83 -2.90 7.43
N ILE A 28 -1.38 -2.59 6.21
CA ILE A 28 -1.63 -1.29 5.57
C ILE A 28 -3.14 -1.05 5.46
N GLU A 29 -3.89 -2.05 4.98
CA GLU A 29 -5.36 -1.98 4.86
C GLU A 29 -6.03 -1.68 6.21
N ASN A 30 -5.63 -2.38 7.27
CA ASN A 30 -6.19 -2.19 8.60
C ASN A 30 -5.96 -0.77 9.11
N ILE A 31 -4.76 -0.21 8.94
CA ILE A 31 -4.45 1.16 9.37
C ILE A 31 -5.24 2.18 8.52
N LEU A 32 -5.34 1.94 7.20
CA LEU A 32 -6.13 2.79 6.31
C LEU A 32 -7.60 2.84 6.77
N ILE A 33 -8.20 1.70 7.06
CA ILE A 33 -9.59 1.61 7.53
C ILE A 33 -9.76 2.26 8.92
N SER A 34 -8.82 2.04 9.85
CA SER A 34 -9.01 2.52 11.23
C SER A 34 -8.69 4.01 11.41
N GLU A 35 -7.72 4.56 10.67
CA GLU A 35 -7.20 5.91 10.91
C GLU A 35 -7.45 6.88 9.75
N PHE A 36 -7.75 6.38 8.55
CA PHE A 36 -7.80 7.20 7.32
C PHE A 36 -9.08 7.02 6.50
N LEU A 37 -10.12 6.37 7.02
CA LEU A 37 -11.33 6.03 6.26
C LEU A 37 -11.94 7.20 5.48
N ASP A 38 -11.96 8.39 6.08
CA ASP A 38 -12.51 9.62 5.50
C ASP A 38 -11.45 10.53 4.85
N ALA A 39 -10.23 10.02 4.65
CA ALA A 39 -9.10 10.77 4.10
C ALA A 39 -8.81 10.37 2.64
N ASP A 40 -8.32 11.33 1.86
CA ASP A 40 -7.87 11.14 0.47
C ASP A 40 -6.83 10.00 0.32
N LEU A 41 -6.05 9.73 1.37
CA LEU A 41 -5.11 8.61 1.38
C LEU A 41 -5.82 7.25 1.27
N TYR A 42 -6.97 7.08 1.93
CA TYR A 42 -7.76 5.85 1.83
C TYR A 42 -8.32 5.68 0.43
N GLU A 43 -8.91 6.73 -0.14
CA GLU A 43 -9.45 6.70 -1.51
C GLU A 43 -8.37 6.30 -2.54
N LYS A 44 -7.15 6.81 -2.38
CA LYS A 44 -6.02 6.52 -3.28
C LYS A 44 -5.50 5.09 -3.18
N LEU A 45 -5.60 4.45 -2.01
CA LEU A 45 -4.95 3.16 -1.77
C LEU A 45 -5.93 1.99 -1.65
N THR A 46 -7.18 2.22 -1.29
CA THR A 46 -8.13 1.14 -0.96
C THR A 46 -8.26 0.11 -2.08
N GLU A 47 -8.34 0.54 -3.35
CA GLU A 47 -8.46 -0.38 -4.48
C GLU A 47 -7.21 -1.27 -4.62
N ALA A 48 -6.03 -0.66 -4.66
CA ALA A 48 -4.77 -1.38 -4.83
C ALA A 48 -4.54 -2.39 -3.69
N VAL A 49 -4.80 -1.98 -2.45
CA VAL A 49 -4.61 -2.81 -1.27
C VAL A 49 -5.60 -3.99 -1.26
N SER A 50 -6.87 -3.75 -1.58
CA SER A 50 -7.89 -4.81 -1.60
C SER A 50 -7.70 -5.79 -2.77
N LEU A 51 -7.23 -5.30 -3.92
CA LEU A 51 -7.03 -6.10 -5.15
C LEU A 51 -5.62 -6.66 -5.33
N TYR A 52 -4.66 -6.35 -4.46
CA TYR A 52 -3.34 -6.96 -4.54
C TYR A 52 -3.41 -8.46 -4.27
N ARG A 53 -2.99 -9.28 -5.25
CA ARG A 53 -2.83 -10.73 -5.08
C ARG A 53 -1.59 -11.19 -5.87
N PRO A 54 -0.46 -11.45 -5.20
CA PRO A 54 0.77 -11.77 -5.90
C PRO A 54 0.64 -13.09 -6.67
N GLY A 55 0.84 -13.04 -7.99
CA GLY A 55 0.82 -14.21 -8.88
C GLY A 55 -0.53 -14.61 -9.46
N GLU A 56 -1.64 -13.99 -9.04
CA GLU A 56 -2.99 -14.36 -9.50
C GLU A 56 -3.37 -13.77 -10.88
N GLY A 57 -2.60 -12.79 -11.38
CA GLY A 57 -2.89 -12.12 -12.66
C GLY A 57 -4.19 -11.30 -12.64
N LEU A 58 -4.70 -10.93 -13.81
CA LEU A 58 -5.92 -10.13 -13.90
C LEU A 58 -7.13 -10.89 -13.30
N PRO A 59 -8.01 -10.21 -12.53
CA PRO A 59 -8.16 -8.76 -12.38
C PRO A 59 -7.36 -8.14 -11.21
N TYR A 60 -6.44 -8.89 -10.61
CA TYR A 60 -5.71 -8.48 -9.42
C TYR A 60 -4.50 -7.60 -9.75
N TYR A 61 -4.11 -6.79 -8.78
CA TYR A 61 -2.92 -5.96 -8.86
C TYR A 61 -1.67 -6.83 -8.68
N SER A 62 -0.69 -6.61 -9.55
CA SER A 62 0.64 -7.19 -9.43
C SER A 62 1.47 -6.47 -8.36
N GLU A 63 2.67 -7.00 -8.08
CA GLU A 63 3.63 -6.33 -7.20
C GLU A 63 4.05 -4.95 -7.72
N GLN A 64 4.14 -4.80 -9.05
CA GLN A 64 4.51 -3.53 -9.67
C GLN A 64 3.37 -2.51 -9.54
N ASP A 65 2.13 -2.91 -9.80
CA ASP A 65 0.96 -2.02 -9.68
C ASP A 65 0.78 -1.55 -8.22
N MET A 66 0.95 -2.46 -7.26
CA MET A 66 0.88 -2.11 -5.84
C MET A 66 2.02 -1.17 -5.41
N LYS A 67 3.23 -1.38 -5.94
CA LYS A 67 4.37 -0.50 -5.69
C LYS A 67 4.08 0.92 -6.20
N GLU A 68 3.62 1.05 -7.43
CA GLU A 68 3.29 2.36 -8.04
C GLU A 68 2.19 3.09 -7.27
N ALA A 69 1.17 2.37 -6.81
CA ALA A 69 0.11 2.94 -5.97
C ALA A 69 0.66 3.49 -4.65
N LEU A 70 1.53 2.74 -3.96
CA LEU A 70 2.17 3.17 -2.71
C LEU A 70 3.07 4.40 -2.92
N GLU A 71 3.92 4.37 -3.95
CA GLU A 71 4.82 5.48 -4.28
C GLU A 71 4.04 6.76 -4.59
N GLY A 72 3.00 6.66 -5.42
CA GLY A 72 2.17 7.79 -5.82
C GLY A 72 1.31 8.37 -4.68
N ALA A 73 0.72 7.53 -3.84
CA ALA A 73 -0.17 7.99 -2.77
C ALA A 73 0.61 8.64 -1.61
N LEU A 74 1.81 8.13 -1.30
CA LEU A 74 2.58 8.54 -0.12
C LEU A 74 3.69 9.54 -0.44
N GLY A 75 3.94 9.81 -1.73
CA GLY A 75 5.02 10.71 -2.17
C GLY A 75 6.39 10.16 -1.78
N ILE A 76 6.61 8.87 -2.00
CA ILE A 76 7.88 8.18 -1.74
C ILE A 76 8.34 7.55 -3.05
N GLY A 77 9.57 7.82 -3.48
CA GLY A 77 10.13 7.27 -4.72
C GLY A 77 10.82 8.33 -5.59
N PRO A 78 11.48 7.94 -6.70
CA PRO A 78 12.32 8.83 -7.50
C PRO A 78 11.57 9.96 -8.24
N ASN A 79 10.23 9.91 -8.28
CA ASN A 79 9.38 10.91 -8.95
C ASN A 79 8.44 11.64 -7.97
N SER A 80 8.73 11.61 -6.66
CA SER A 80 8.00 12.36 -5.62
C SER A 80 8.60 13.73 -5.35
#